data_AF-A0A2P8QI77-F1
#
_entry.id   AF-A0A2P8QI77-F1
#
_cell.length_a   1.000
_cell.length_b   1.000
_cell.length_c   1.000
_cell.angle_alpha   90.00
_cell.angle_beta   90.00
_cell.angle_gamma   90.00
#
_symmetry.space_group_name_H-M   'P 1'
#
loop_
_entity.id
_entity.type
_entity.pdbx_description
1 polymer ?
#
loop_
_entity_poly.entity_id
_entity_poly.type
_entity_poly.pdbx_seq_one_letter_code
_entity_poly.pdbx_strand_id
1 'polypeptide(L)'
;VGRIALIGDAAGYVTKSSGEGIYFAAKSGRMCAETIVEFSQGGSRIPTEDDLKVYLKRWDRKYGITYKVLDILQTVFYRSDATREAFVEMCADLDVQKLTFDSYLYKTVVPANPITQLKITAKTIGSLIRGNALAP
;
A
#
# COMPACT_ATOMS: atom_id res chain seq x y z
N VAL A 1 -22.27 8.71 -20.30
CA VAL A 1 -21.47 9.48 -19.33
C VAL A 1 -20.44 8.51 -18.77
N GLY A 2 -19.15 8.84 -18.78
CA GLY A 2 -18.07 7.87 -18.53
C GLY A 2 -17.05 7.90 -19.66
N ARG A 3 -15.79 8.16 -19.28
CA ARG A 3 -14.52 8.25 -20.05
C ARG A 3 -13.54 9.16 -19.30
N ILE A 4 -13.57 9.05 -17.97
CA ILE A 4 -12.74 9.83 -17.06
C ILE A 4 -12.00 8.80 -16.20
N ALA A 5 -10.70 8.98 -16.05
CA ALA A 5 -9.88 8.19 -15.16
C ALA A 5 -9.21 9.15 -14.17
N LEU A 6 -9.17 8.73 -12.90
CA LEU A 6 -8.46 9.45 -11.85
C LEU A 6 -7.09 8.79 -11.65
N ILE A 7 -6.10 9.60 -11.27
CA ILE A 7 -4.75 9.17 -10.94
C ILE A 7 -4.28 9.89 -9.67
N GLY A 8 -3.18 9.39 -9.09
CA GLY A 8 -2.58 9.94 -7.86
C GLY A 8 -3.57 10.13 -6.72
N ASP A 9 -3.44 11.25 -6.03
CA ASP A 9 -4.25 11.59 -4.85
C ASP A 9 -5.75 11.63 -5.19
N ALA A 10 -6.12 12.09 -6.39
CA ALA A 10 -7.51 12.11 -6.83
C ALA A 10 -8.13 10.70 -6.93
N ALA A 11 -7.30 9.68 -7.17
CA ALA A 11 -7.72 8.28 -7.17
C ALA A 11 -7.57 7.58 -5.81
N GLY A 12 -7.16 8.30 -4.77
CA GLY A 12 -6.91 7.73 -3.45
C GLY A 12 -5.60 6.97 -3.33
N TYR A 13 -4.66 7.13 -4.28
CA TYR A 13 -3.32 6.52 -4.22
C TYR A 13 -2.35 7.31 -3.34
N VAL A 14 -2.86 7.79 -2.20
CA VAL A 14 -2.07 8.41 -1.14
C VAL A 14 -1.49 7.28 -0.30
N THR A 15 -0.17 7.12 -0.31
CA THR A 15 0.43 6.12 0.56
C THR A 15 0.41 6.58 2.01
N LYS A 16 -0.38 5.86 2.80
CA LYS A 16 -0.47 6.06 4.25
C LYS A 16 0.90 5.76 4.87
N SER A 17 1.49 6.75 5.52
CA SER A 17 2.71 6.62 6.35
C SER A 17 4.03 6.23 5.64
N SER A 18 4.08 6.09 4.30
CA SER A 18 5.34 5.77 3.58
C SER A 18 6.05 6.99 2.96
N GLY A 19 5.36 8.12 2.80
CA GLY A 19 5.94 9.33 2.20
C GLY A 19 6.16 9.27 0.69
N GLU A 20 5.59 8.27 0.00
CA GLU A 20 5.84 7.99 -1.42
C GLU A 20 4.76 8.53 -2.37
N GLY A 21 3.90 9.44 -1.91
CA GLY A 21 2.77 9.96 -2.69
C GLY A 21 3.16 10.45 -4.08
N ILE A 22 4.29 11.15 -4.22
CA ILE A 22 4.81 11.63 -5.51
C ILE A 22 5.09 10.46 -6.47
N TYR A 23 5.73 9.39 -5.98
CA TYR A 23 6.03 8.22 -6.80
C TYR A 23 4.75 7.54 -7.30
N PHE A 24 3.79 7.30 -6.40
CA PHE A 24 2.55 6.60 -6.77
C PHE A 24 1.63 7.47 -7.63
N ALA A 25 1.65 8.79 -7.47
CA ALA A 25 0.98 9.73 -8.38
C ALA A 25 1.58 9.70 -9.79
N ALA A 26 2.90 9.82 -9.91
CA ALA A 26 3.57 9.72 -11.20
C ALA A 26 3.37 8.34 -11.85
N LYS A 27 3.42 7.27 -11.05
CA LYS A 27 3.28 5.90 -11.54
C LYS A 27 1.86 5.59 -12.01
N SER A 28 0.84 6.01 -11.26
CA SER A 28 -0.57 5.88 -11.66
C SER A 28 -0.85 6.65 -12.95
N GLY A 29 -0.35 7.88 -13.06
CA GLY A 29 -0.41 8.67 -14.29
C GLY A 29 0.17 7.95 -15.49
N ARG A 30 1.39 7.42 -15.35
CA ARG A 30 2.05 6.66 -16.40
C ARG A 30 1.23 5.43 -16.83
N MET A 31 0.76 4.63 -15.88
CA MET A 31 -0.02 3.42 -16.19
C MET A 31 -1.37 3.74 -16.85
N CYS A 32 -2.02 4.84 -16.44
CA CYS A 32 -3.23 5.32 -17.07
C CYS A 32 -2.97 5.76 -18.52
N ALA A 33 -1.91 6.52 -18.76
CA ALA A 33 -1.52 6.96 -20.10
C ALA A 33 -1.15 5.78 -21.02
N GLU A 34 -0.38 4.81 -20.53
CA GLU A 34 -0.04 3.58 -21.25
C GLU A 34 -1.32 2.82 -21.69
N THR A 35 -2.32 2.74 -20.80
CA THR A 35 -3.61 2.11 -21.12
C THR A 35 -4.40 2.92 -22.16
N ILE A 36 -4.43 4.25 -22.07
CA ILE A 36 -5.07 5.11 -23.08
C ILE A 36 -4.42 4.92 -24.46
N VAL A 37 -3.09 4.91 -24.54
CA VAL A 37 -2.36 4.72 -25.80
C VAL A 37 -2.66 3.35 -26.42
N GLU A 38 -2.67 2.29 -25.61
CA GLU A 38 -2.98 0.92 -26.04
C GLU A 38 -4.40 0.82 -26.62
N PHE A 39 -5.42 1.25 -25.87
CA PHE A 39 -6.82 1.09 -26.28
C PHE A 39 -7.32 2.15 -27.26
N SER A 40 -6.56 3.25 -27.42
CA SER A 40 -6.79 4.19 -28.51
C SER A 40 -6.19 3.70 -29.84
N GLN A 41 -5.42 2.59 -29.81
CA GLN A 41 -4.71 2.05 -30.98
C GLN A 41 -3.85 3.13 -31.67
N GLY A 42 -3.16 3.94 -30.86
CA GLY A 42 -2.37 5.07 -31.38
C GLY A 42 -3.20 6.25 -31.88
N GLY A 43 -4.46 6.37 -31.42
CA GLY A 43 -5.36 7.48 -31.74
C GLY A 43 -6.41 7.18 -32.82
N SER A 44 -6.43 5.97 -33.38
CA SER A 44 -7.45 5.58 -34.37
C SER A 44 -8.85 5.37 -33.75
N ARG A 45 -8.90 5.17 -32.43
CA ARG A 45 -10.12 4.95 -31.66
C ARG A 45 -10.11 5.77 -30.37
N ILE A 46 -11.29 6.22 -29.94
CA ILE A 46 -11.46 6.81 -28.60
C ILE A 46 -11.70 5.66 -27.60
N PRO A 47 -10.87 5.50 -26.54
CA PRO A 47 -11.09 4.48 -25.52
C PRO A 47 -12.46 4.61 -24.85
N THR A 48 -13.08 3.47 -24.57
CA THR A 48 -14.32 3.38 -23.78
C THR A 48 -14.01 3.39 -22.28
N GLU A 49 -15.03 3.55 -21.45
CA GLU A 49 -14.85 3.43 -19.99
C GLU A 49 -14.29 2.06 -19.57
N ASP A 50 -14.73 0.98 -20.21
CA ASP A 50 -14.27 -0.36 -19.86
C ASP A 50 -12.81 -0.60 -20.24
N ASP A 51 -12.34 0.04 -21.31
CA ASP A 51 -10.92 0.07 -21.65
C ASP A 51 -10.10 0.79 -20.55
N LEU A 52 -10.62 1.92 -20.04
CA LEU A 52 -9.97 2.65 -18.94
C LEU A 52 -9.92 1.84 -17.64
N LYS A 53 -10.91 0.96 -17.38
CA LYS A 53 -10.89 0.07 -16.20
C LYS A 53 -9.73 -0.93 -16.23
N VAL A 54 -9.12 -1.19 -17.39
CA VAL A 54 -7.94 -2.06 -17.48
C VAL A 54 -6.76 -1.48 -16.71
N TYR A 55 -6.62 -0.15 -16.69
CA TYR A 55 -5.63 0.53 -15.86
C TYR A 55 -5.82 0.19 -14.38
N LEU A 56 -7.06 0.28 -13.87
CA LEU A 56 -7.38 -0.03 -12.47
C LEU A 56 -7.07 -1.50 -12.15
N LYS A 57 -7.45 -2.44 -13.01
CA LYS A 57 -7.13 -3.86 -12.85
C LYS A 57 -5.62 -4.11 -12.77
N ARG A 58 -4.83 -3.43 -13.62
CA ARG A 58 -3.36 -3.52 -13.61
C ARG A 58 -2.77 -2.90 -12.34
N TRP A 59 -3.34 -1.80 -11.88
CA TRP A 59 -2.96 -1.14 -10.63
C TRP A 59 -3.20 -2.07 -9.43
N ASP A 60 -4.41 -2.59 -9.29
CA ASP A 60 -4.80 -3.46 -8.17
C ASP A 60 -3.97 -4.73 -8.13
N ARG A 61 -3.72 -5.35 -9.29
CA ARG A 61 -2.84 -6.52 -9.38
C ARG A 61 -1.42 -6.22 -8.89
N LYS A 62 -0.92 -5.01 -9.14
CA LYS A 62 0.47 -4.65 -8.82
C LYS A 62 0.64 -4.10 -7.41
N TYR A 63 -0.29 -3.27 -6.95
CA TYR A 63 -0.16 -2.47 -5.73
C TYR A 63 -1.31 -2.66 -4.74
N GLY A 64 -2.40 -3.35 -5.12
CA GLY A 64 -3.57 -3.51 -4.25
C GLY A 64 -3.23 -4.18 -2.91
N ILE A 65 -2.32 -5.16 -2.90
CA ILE A 65 -1.83 -5.78 -1.67
C ILE A 65 -1.05 -4.77 -0.81
N THR A 66 -0.18 -3.95 -1.42
CA THR A 66 0.57 -2.89 -0.73
C THR A 66 -0.38 -1.95 0.01
N TYR A 67 -1.39 -1.42 -0.69
CA TYR A 67 -2.36 -0.51 -0.09
C TYR A 67 -3.19 -1.19 1.01
N LYS A 68 -3.58 -2.45 0.82
CA LYS A 68 -4.32 -3.21 1.83
C LYS A 68 -3.49 -3.43 3.10
N VAL A 69 -2.21 -3.74 2.98
CA VAL A 69 -1.31 -3.89 4.14
C VAL A 69 -1.17 -2.56 4.88
N LEU A 70 -0.92 -1.46 4.17
CA LEU A 70 -0.83 -0.13 4.78
C LEU A 70 -2.12 0.27 5.49
N ASP A 71 -3.28 -0.05 4.91
CA ASP A 71 -4.59 0.23 5.51
C ASP A 71 -4.81 -0.58 6.80
N ILE A 72 -4.40 -1.86 6.83
CA ILE A 72 -4.45 -2.70 8.04
C ILE A 72 -3.51 -2.14 9.11
N LEU A 73 -2.27 -1.79 8.76
CA LEU A 73 -1.32 -1.20 9.70
C LEU A 73 -1.89 0.08 10.31
N GLN A 74 -2.46 0.96 9.48
CA GLN A 74 -3.08 2.18 9.97
C GLN A 74 -4.25 1.87 10.90
N THR A 75 -5.15 0.99 10.45
CA THR A 75 -6.37 0.65 11.19
C THR A 75 -6.07 -0.03 12.51
N VAL A 76 -5.01 -0.82 12.63
CA VAL A 76 -4.65 -1.52 13.88
C VAL A 76 -3.87 -0.62 14.82
N PHE A 77 -2.81 0.03 14.32
CA PHE A 77 -1.82 0.66 15.18
C PHE A 77 -2.15 2.11 15.55
N TYR A 78 -2.97 2.82 14.76
CA TYR A 78 -3.29 4.24 15.00
C TYR A 78 -4.59 4.45 15.80
N ARG A 79 -5.07 3.43 16.55
CA ARG A 79 -6.32 3.51 17.34
C ARG A 79 -6.16 4.12 18.73
N SER A 80 -5.01 3.93 19.37
CA SER A 80 -4.73 4.36 20.74
C SER A 80 -3.24 4.58 20.94
N ASP A 81 -2.86 5.26 22.03
CA ASP A 81 -1.45 5.45 22.36
C ASP A 81 -0.74 4.11 22.61
N ALA A 82 -1.39 3.17 23.31
CA ALA A 82 -0.85 1.83 23.54
C ALA A 82 -0.53 1.08 22.23
N THR A 83 -1.44 1.15 21.24
CA THR A 83 -1.19 0.53 19.93
C THR A 83 -0.12 1.26 19.12
N ARG A 84 0.04 2.58 19.31
CA ARG A 84 1.12 3.35 18.67
C ARG A 84 2.48 3.00 19.26
N GLU A 85 2.58 2.84 20.57
CA GLU A 85 3.82 2.39 21.22
C GLU A 85 4.19 0.96 20.79
N ALA A 86 3.21 0.06 20.68
CA ALA A 86 3.43 -1.28 20.13
C ALA A 86 3.94 -1.25 18.68
N PHE A 87 3.53 -0.27 17.87
CA PHE A 87 4.04 -0.07 16.52
C PHE A 87 5.49 0.43 16.53
N VAL A 88 5.84 1.35 17.44
CA VAL A 88 7.23 1.80 17.62
C VAL A 88 8.14 0.64 18.01
N GLU A 89 7.70 -0.20 18.95
CA GLU A 89 8.44 -1.41 19.36
C GLU A 89 8.63 -2.39 18.18
N MET A 90 7.59 -2.59 17.36
CA MET A 90 7.69 -3.40 16.15
C MET A 90 8.73 -2.84 15.16
N CYS A 91 8.76 -1.52 14.96
CA CYS A 91 9.71 -0.85 14.08
C CYS A 91 11.17 -0.94 14.57
N ALA A 92 11.41 -1.23 15.86
CA ALA A 92 12.76 -1.48 16.39
C ALA A 92 13.33 -2.84 15.98
N ASP A 93 12.51 -3.76 15.46
CA ASP A 93 12.95 -5.08 15.00
C ASP A 93 13.71 -4.99 13.65
N LEU A 94 14.91 -5.57 13.59
CA LEU A 94 15.77 -5.52 12.40
C LEU A 94 15.15 -6.18 11.17
N ASP A 95 14.33 -7.23 11.34
CA ASP A 95 13.68 -7.89 10.21
C ASP A 95 12.55 -7.00 9.67
N VAL A 96 11.82 -6.31 10.56
CA VAL A 96 10.81 -5.31 10.17
C VAL A 96 11.45 -4.15 9.42
N GLN A 97 12.60 -3.65 9.90
CA GLN A 97 13.34 -2.59 9.21
C GLN A 97 13.78 -3.01 7.81
N LYS A 98 14.39 -4.20 7.67
CA LYS A 98 14.79 -4.73 6.36
C LYS A 98 13.61 -4.84 5.40
N LEU A 99 12.52 -5.46 5.83
CA LEU A 99 11.30 -5.57 5.02
C LEU A 99 10.76 -4.20 4.61
N THR A 100 10.79 -3.22 5.50
CA THR A 100 10.36 -1.85 5.23
C THR A 100 11.25 -1.20 4.17
N PHE A 101 12.57 -1.27 4.34
CA PHE A 101 13.53 -0.72 3.37
C PHE A 101 13.44 -1.41 2.01
N ASP A 102 13.32 -2.74 1.98
CA ASP A 102 13.15 -3.49 0.74
C ASP A 102 11.84 -3.08 0.04
N SER A 103 10.75 -2.94 0.79
CA SER A 103 9.48 -2.49 0.22
C SER A 103 9.56 -1.07 -0.35
N TYR A 104 10.33 -0.20 0.30
CA TYR A 104 10.59 1.15 -0.17
C TYR A 104 11.50 1.16 -1.40
N LEU A 105 12.55 0.35 -1.46
CA LEU A 105 13.47 0.33 -2.59
C LEU A 105 12.83 -0.31 -3.83
N TYR A 106 12.14 -1.43 -3.65
CA TYR A 106 11.57 -2.21 -4.75
C TYR A 106 10.11 -1.86 -5.05
N LYS A 107 9.50 -0.96 -4.27
CA LYS A 107 8.13 -0.44 -4.46
C LYS A 107 7.08 -1.56 -4.55
N THR A 108 7.35 -2.67 -3.89
CA THR A 108 6.49 -3.87 -3.85
C THR A 108 6.53 -4.43 -2.43
N VAL A 109 5.44 -5.06 -2.00
CA VAL A 109 5.49 -5.85 -0.77
C VAL A 109 6.35 -7.06 -1.06
N VAL A 110 7.57 -7.07 -0.53
CA VAL A 110 8.37 -8.27 -0.52
C VAL A 110 7.64 -9.27 0.37
N PRO A 111 7.26 -10.46 -0.13
CA PRO A 111 6.62 -11.46 0.70
C PRO A 111 7.55 -11.77 1.85
N ALA A 112 7.15 -11.36 3.06
CA ALA A 112 7.89 -11.68 4.26
C ALA A 112 7.95 -13.20 4.39
N ASN A 113 9.11 -13.72 4.76
CA ASN A 113 9.25 -15.13 5.11
C ASN A 113 8.14 -15.48 6.14
N PRO A 114 7.36 -16.57 5.95
CA PRO A 114 6.29 -16.96 6.87
C PRO A 114 6.71 -16.99 8.35
N ILE A 115 7.98 -17.32 8.61
CA ILE A 115 8.59 -17.31 9.95
C ILE A 115 8.70 -15.89 10.51
N THR A 116 9.08 -14.92 9.68
CA THR A 116 9.16 -13.51 10.05
C THR A 116 7.77 -12.92 10.29
N GLN A 117 6.79 -13.26 9.45
CA GLN A 117 5.39 -12.87 9.66
C GLN A 117 4.84 -13.43 10.99
N LEU A 118 5.10 -14.71 11.28
CA LEU A 118 4.67 -15.36 12.53
C LEU A 118 5.34 -14.72 13.76
N LYS A 119 6.65 -14.40 13.67
CA LYS A 119 7.39 -13.70 14.74
C LYS A 119 6.85 -12.30 15.00
N ILE A 120 6.59 -11.53 13.95
CA ILE A 120 6.03 -10.18 14.07
C ILE A 120 4.63 -10.27 14.70
N THR A 121 3.74 -11.12 14.19
CA THR A 121 2.40 -11.31 14.76
C THR A 121 2.45 -11.77 16.22
N ALA A 122 3.33 -12.71 16.57
CA ALA A 122 3.48 -13.17 17.96
C ALA A 122 4.01 -12.06 18.88
N LYS A 123 4.98 -11.25 18.43
CA LYS A 123 5.48 -10.10 19.18
C LYS A 123 4.41 -9.01 19.35
N THR A 124 3.65 -8.71 18.30
CA THR A 124 2.53 -7.75 18.35
C THR A 124 1.42 -8.21 19.30
N ILE A 125 1.07 -9.50 19.29
CA ILE A 125 0.10 -10.04 20.27
C ILE A 125 0.67 -9.96 21.69
N GLY A 126 1.94 -10.27 21.88
CA GLY A 126 2.62 -10.15 23.17
C GLY A 126 2.66 -8.70 23.69
N SER A 127 2.95 -7.73 22.84
CA SER A 127 2.98 -6.30 23.21
C SER A 127 1.58 -5.74 23.46
N LEU A 128 0.55 -6.17 22.71
CA LEU A 128 -0.85 -5.81 22.97
C LEU A 128 -1.36 -6.38 24.30
N ILE A 129 -1.04 -7.65 24.61
CA ILE A 129 -1.41 -8.28 25.89
C ILE A 129 -0.70 -7.57 27.05
N ARG A 130 0.59 -7.27 26.90
CA ARG A 130 1.37 -6.56 27.92
C ARG A 130 0.89 -5.11 28.10
N GLY A 131 0.56 -4.41 27.00
CA GLY A 131 0.03 -3.06 27.01
C GLY A 131 -1.34 -2.97 27.70
N ASN A 132 -2.23 -3.94 27.45
CA ASN A 132 -3.53 -4.02 28.16
C ASN A 132 -3.39 -4.43 29.63
N ALA A 133 -2.33 -5.15 30.01
CA ALA A 133 -2.09 -5.54 31.40
C ALA A 133 -1.38 -4.45 32.24
N LEU A 134 -0.75 -3.48 31.58
CA LEU A 134 -0.02 -2.37 32.22
C LEU A 134 -0.71 -1.01 32.00
N ALA A 135 -1.80 -0.96 31.24
CA ALA A 135 -2.66 0.21 31.16
C ALA A 135 -3.41 0.38 32.50
N PRO A 136 -3.38 1.57 33.13
CA PRO A 136 -4.11 1.85 34.37
C PRO A 136 -5.63 1.84 34.17
#